data_AF-A0A4R1BES7-F1
#
_entry.id   AF-A0A4R1BES7-F1
#
_cell.length_a   1.000
_cell.length_b   1.000
_cell.length_c   1.000
_cell.angle_alpha   90.00
_cell.angle_beta   90.00
_cell.angle_gamma   90.00
#
_symmetry.space_group_name_H-M   'P 1'
#
loop_
_entity.id
_entity.type
_entity.pdbx_description
1 polymer ?
#
loop_
_entity_poly.entity_id
_entity_poly.type
_entity_poly.pdbx_seq_one_letter_code
_entity_poly.pdbx_strand_id
1 'polypeptide(L)'
;MQMPGRAFTTGSGYRYGFNGKEEDTDLNSLTALDYGFRVYNPAIGKFLSVDPLMKHYPWYTPYQFAGNTPIQAIDQDGAEEFHYLRIRNDDGQPVLVCIGKKDIVD
;
A
#
# COMPACT_ATOMS: atom_id res chain seq x y z
N MET A 1 7.70 -1.63 21.28
CA MET A 1 7.97 -2.88 22.01
C MET A 1 8.03 -4.01 21.00
N GLN A 2 9.16 -4.71 20.88
CA GLN A 2 9.38 -5.76 19.89
C GLN A 2 8.83 -7.10 20.41
N MET A 3 8.09 -7.85 19.59
CA MET A 3 7.41 -9.07 20.04
C MET A 3 8.40 -10.24 20.23
N PRO A 4 8.23 -11.09 21.26
CA PRO A 4 9.08 -12.26 21.50
C PRO A 4 9.05 -13.23 20.31
N GLY A 5 10.22 -13.72 19.89
CA GLY A 5 10.36 -14.68 18.78
C GLY A 5 10.60 -14.06 17.39
N ARG A 6 10.50 -12.73 17.25
CA ARG A 6 10.98 -12.02 16.05
C ARG A 6 12.41 -11.54 16.26
N ALA A 7 13.38 -12.23 15.68
CA ALA A 7 14.74 -11.71 15.55
C ALA A 7 14.75 -10.64 14.44
N PHE A 8 15.04 -9.39 14.78
CA PHE A 8 15.37 -8.37 13.79
C PHE A 8 16.82 -8.59 13.35
N THR A 9 16.98 -9.25 12.21
CA THR A 9 18.27 -9.31 11.55
C THR A 9 18.50 -7.97 10.87
N THR A 10 19.25 -7.07 11.52
CA THR A 10 19.89 -5.94 10.84
C THR A 10 20.97 -6.49 9.90
N GLY A 11 20.56 -7.11 8.79
CA GLY A 11 21.35 -7.02 7.58
C GLY A 11 21.41 -5.53 7.25
N SER A 12 22.62 -5.00 7.06
CA SER A 12 22.79 -3.66 6.50
C SER A 12 21.96 -3.58 5.21
N GLY A 13 20.82 -2.87 5.23
CA GLY A 13 19.99 -2.63 4.04
C GLY A 13 18.64 -3.36 3.92
N TYR A 14 17.91 -3.66 5.01
CA TYR A 14 16.47 -3.93 4.84
C TYR A 14 15.74 -2.62 4.55
N ARG A 15 15.37 -2.39 3.28
CA ARG A 15 14.79 -1.13 2.78
C ARG A 15 13.28 -1.20 2.58
N TYR A 16 12.60 -2.27 2.98
CA TYR A 16 11.17 -2.44 2.71
C TYR A 16 10.33 -2.24 3.97
N GLY A 17 9.24 -1.48 3.87
CA GLY A 17 8.37 -1.13 4.99
C GLY A 17 6.95 -1.66 4.82
N PHE A 18 5.99 -0.77 5.04
CA PHE A 18 4.56 -1.07 4.92
C PHE A 18 4.20 -1.54 3.51
N ASN A 19 3.35 -2.57 3.43
CA ASN A 19 2.90 -3.18 2.18
C ASN A 19 4.04 -3.70 1.26
N GLY A 20 5.23 -3.96 1.83
CA GLY A 20 6.39 -4.44 1.07
C GLY A 20 7.00 -3.41 0.11
N LYS A 21 6.67 -2.12 0.29
CA LYS A 21 7.20 -1.02 -0.51
C LYS A 21 8.51 -0.48 0.06
N GLU A 22 9.36 0.10 -0.79
CA GLU A 22 10.66 0.63 -0.37
C GLU A 22 10.46 1.86 0.53
N GLU A 23 11.07 1.84 1.70
CA GLU A 23 11.13 2.95 2.65
C GLU A 23 12.39 3.78 2.37
N ASP A 24 12.15 5.04 1.98
CA ASP A 24 13.18 6.05 1.90
C ASP A 24 13.38 6.68 3.30
N THR A 25 14.56 6.45 3.87
CA THR A 25 14.97 6.96 5.17
C THR A 25 15.64 8.33 5.10
N ASP A 26 16.01 8.81 3.91
CA ASP A 26 16.74 10.08 3.72
C ASP A 26 15.80 11.29 3.78
N LEU A 27 14.49 11.07 3.61
CA LEU A 27 13.45 12.10 3.74
C LEU A 27 13.13 12.42 5.21
N ASN A 28 14.14 12.92 5.92
CA ASN A 28 14.08 13.70 7.16
C ASN A 28 12.86 13.44 8.07
N SER A 29 12.84 12.25 8.70
CA SER A 29 11.88 11.85 9.75
C SER A 29 10.42 11.62 9.30
N LEU A 30 10.11 11.76 8.01
CA LEU A 30 8.84 11.37 7.42
C LEU A 30 9.12 10.12 6.59
N THR A 31 9.03 8.93 7.21
CA THR A 31 9.09 7.63 6.53
C THR A 31 8.29 7.72 5.23
N ALA A 32 8.97 7.77 4.10
CA ALA A 32 8.36 7.94 2.79
C ALA A 32 8.42 6.58 2.10
N LEU A 33 7.28 6.07 1.66
CA LEU A 33 7.20 4.79 0.98
C LEU A 33 7.05 5.05 -0.52
N ASP A 34 7.95 4.50 -1.31
CA ASP A 34 7.89 4.61 -2.76
C ASP A 34 6.92 3.55 -3.32
N TYR A 35 5.82 4.02 -3.88
CA TYR A 35 4.86 3.17 -4.58
C TYR A 35 5.08 3.15 -6.10
N GLY A 36 6.06 3.87 -6.63
CA GLY A 36 6.38 3.98 -8.05
C GLY A 36 5.89 5.30 -8.64
N PHE A 37 4.58 5.47 -8.81
CA PHE A 37 4.03 6.72 -9.35
C PHE A 37 3.91 7.84 -8.30
N ARG A 38 3.83 7.48 -7.02
CA ARG A 38 3.68 8.43 -5.92
C ARG A 38 4.45 7.99 -4.67
N VAL A 39 4.84 8.99 -3.89
CA VAL A 39 5.44 8.80 -2.57
C VAL A 39 4.34 8.86 -1.50
N TYR A 40 4.18 7.78 -0.75
CA TYR A 40 3.21 7.64 0.32
C TYR A 40 3.82 8.00 1.68
N ASN A 41 3.08 8.77 2.48
CA ASN A 41 3.46 9.05 3.84
C ASN A 41 2.50 8.33 4.82
N PRO A 42 2.97 7.27 5.52
CA PRO A 42 2.17 6.49 6.45
C PRO A 42 1.86 7.26 7.74
N ALA A 43 2.62 8.29 8.11
CA ALA A 43 2.34 9.09 9.30
C ALA A 43 1.06 9.92 9.16
N ILE A 44 0.76 10.38 7.94
CA ILE A 44 -0.47 11.13 7.62
C ILE A 44 -1.53 10.30 6.88
N GLY A 45 -1.16 9.12 6.38
CA GLY A 45 -2.04 8.25 5.61
C GLY A 45 -2.41 8.78 4.23
N LYS A 46 -1.52 9.55 3.58
CA LYS A 46 -1.79 10.23 2.30
C LYS A 46 -0.58 10.21 1.39
N PHE A 47 -0.81 10.34 0.09
CA PHE A 47 0.27 10.62 -0.87
C PHE A 47 0.73 12.07 -0.79
N LEU A 48 2.01 12.31 -1.06
CA LEU A 48 2.60 13.65 -1.09
C LEU A 48 2.38 14.38 -2.42
N SER A 49 1.95 13.67 -3.46
CA SER A 49 1.66 14.20 -4.80
C SER A 49 0.22 13.94 -5.23
N VAL A 50 -0.26 14.76 -6.17
CA VAL A 50 -1.59 14.63 -6.78
C VAL A 50 -1.64 13.37 -7.65
N ASP A 51 -2.72 12.60 -7.53
CA ASP A 51 -3.00 11.44 -8.37
C ASP A 51 -3.09 11.81 -9.87
N PRO A 52 -2.25 11.24 -10.75
CA PRO A 52 -2.38 11.47 -12.19
C PRO A 52 -3.71 10.94 -12.75
N LEU A 53 -4.31 9.93 -12.11
CA LEU A 53 -5.61 9.36 -12.48
C LEU A 53 -6.80 10.04 -11.80
N MET A 54 -6.60 11.19 -11.14
CA MET A 54 -7.68 11.90 -10.44
C MET A 54 -8.94 12.14 -11.30
N LYS A 55 -8.77 12.30 -12.61
CA LYS A 55 -9.89 12.50 -13.56
C LYS A 55 -10.77 11.26 -13.71
N HIS A 56 -10.20 10.07 -13.53
CA HIS A 56 -10.92 8.80 -13.60
C HIS A 56 -11.64 8.46 -12.29
N TYR A 57 -11.19 9.07 -11.18
CA TYR A 57 -11.75 8.86 -9.84
C TYR A 57 -12.21 10.17 -9.18
N PRO A 58 -13.20 10.89 -9.77
CA PRO A 58 -13.64 12.19 -9.27
C PRO A 58 -14.30 12.13 -7.88
N TRP A 59 -14.73 10.94 -7.43
CA TRP A 59 -15.28 10.71 -6.10
C TRP A 59 -14.21 10.56 -5.01
N TYR A 60 -12.94 10.41 -5.38
CA TYR A 60 -11.85 10.35 -4.43
C TYR A 60 -11.04 11.65 -4.38
N THR A 61 -10.46 11.92 -3.21
CA THR A 61 -9.52 13.03 -3.08
C THR A 61 -8.22 12.71 -3.83
N PRO A 62 -7.55 13.68 -4.45
CA PRO A 62 -6.32 13.45 -5.23
C PRO A 62 -5.12 12.94 -4.42
N TYR A 63 -5.24 12.86 -3.09
CA TYR A 63 -4.20 12.40 -2.15
C TYR A 63 -4.61 11.14 -1.37
N GLN A 64 -5.72 10.52 -1.75
CA GLN A 64 -6.28 9.33 -1.09
C GLN A 64 -5.30 8.15 -1.16
N PHE A 65 -5.31 7.29 -0.14
CA PHE A 65 -4.59 6.02 -0.17
C PHE A 65 -5.59 4.86 -0.16
N ALA A 66 -5.46 3.94 -1.14
CA ALA A 66 -6.23 2.69 -1.22
C ALA A 66 -7.76 2.83 -1.02
N GLY A 67 -8.38 3.84 -1.63
CA GLY A 67 -9.81 4.13 -1.54
C GLY A 67 -10.28 4.63 -0.19
N ASN A 68 -9.37 5.11 0.67
CA ASN A 68 -9.60 5.25 2.12
C ASN A 68 -9.99 3.93 2.81
N THR A 69 -9.64 2.78 2.22
CA THR A 69 -9.88 1.45 2.76
C THR A 69 -8.59 0.65 2.96
N PRO A 70 -7.58 1.18 3.71
CA PRO A 70 -6.23 0.62 3.80
C PRO A 70 -6.14 -0.79 4.44
N ILE A 71 -7.24 -1.27 5.04
CA ILE A 71 -7.35 -2.63 5.59
C ILE A 71 -7.74 -3.64 4.51
N GLN A 72 -8.55 -3.22 3.55
CA GLN A 72 -9.18 -4.08 2.54
C GLN A 72 -8.50 -3.96 1.18
N ALA A 73 -7.99 -2.77 0.87
CA ALA A 73 -7.36 -2.45 -0.39
C ALA A 73 -5.89 -2.12 -0.21
N ILE A 74 -5.11 -2.53 -1.21
CA ILE A 74 -3.71 -2.20 -1.36
C ILE A 74 -3.57 -1.31 -2.59
N ASP A 75 -2.89 -0.17 -2.49
CA ASP A 75 -2.55 0.61 -3.69
C ASP A 75 -1.38 -0.07 -4.41
N GLN A 76 -1.58 -0.52 -5.66
CA GLN A 76 -0.58 -1.33 -6.36
C GLN A 76 0.66 -0.51 -6.72
N ASP A 77 0.48 0.56 -7.50
CA ASP A 77 1.59 1.38 -8.00
C ASP A 77 1.47 2.85 -7.56
N GLY A 78 0.60 3.13 -6.59
CA GLY A 78 0.29 4.49 -6.18
C GLY A 78 -0.68 5.14 -7.17
N ALA A 79 -1.64 4.41 -7.71
CA ALA A 79 -2.60 4.90 -8.69
C ALA A 79 -3.97 4.24 -8.53
N GLU A 80 -4.01 2.95 -8.20
CA GLU A 80 -5.24 2.16 -8.17
C GLU A 80 -5.33 1.24 -6.97
N GLU A 81 -6.55 1.11 -6.44
CA GLU A 81 -6.90 0.25 -5.32
C GLU A 81 -7.08 -1.21 -5.77
N PHE A 82 -6.41 -2.12 -5.06
CA PHE A 82 -6.49 -3.55 -5.29
C PHE A 82 -7.25 -4.23 -4.16
N HIS A 83 -8.43 -4.78 -4.47
CA HIS A 83 -9.34 -5.38 -3.49
C HIS A 83 -9.18 -6.89 -3.40
N TYR A 84 -9.01 -7.40 -2.19
CA TYR A 84 -9.09 -8.84 -1.90
C TYR A 84 -10.41 -9.17 -1.22
N LEU A 85 -11.13 -10.18 -1.71
CA LEU A 85 -12.21 -10.78 -0.94
C LEU A 85 -11.64 -11.94 -0.14
N ARG A 86 -12.06 -12.02 1.12
CA ARG A 86 -11.89 -13.21 1.94
C ARG A 86 -13.03 -14.17 1.60
N ILE A 87 -12.73 -15.21 0.81
CA ILE A 87 -13.67 -16.28 0.47
C ILE A 87 -13.34 -17.49 1.34
N ARG A 88 -14.34 -18.29 1.72
CA ARG A 88 -14.08 -19.62 2.28
C ARG A 88 -14.01 -20.60 1.13
N ASN A 89 -12.91 -21.32 1.00
CA ASN A 89 -12.81 -22.45 0.07
C ASN A 89 -13.82 -23.54 0.46
N ASP A 90 -14.02 -24.52 -0.43
CA ASP A 90 -14.91 -25.67 -0.19
C ASP A 90 -14.54 -26.44 1.10
N ASP A 91 -13.27 -26.38 1.52
CA ASP A 91 -12.76 -26.94 2.77
C ASP A 91 -13.03 -26.07 4.02
N GLY A 92 -13.77 -24.96 3.88
CA GLY A 92 -14.09 -24.01 4.95
C GLY A 92 -12.94 -23.10 5.38
N GLN A 93 -11.76 -23.23 4.76
CA GLN A 93 -10.59 -22.41 5.06
C GLN A 93 -10.72 -21.01 4.43
N PRO A 94 -10.39 -19.93 5.17
CA PRO A 94 -10.41 -18.58 4.63
C PRO A 94 -9.22 -18.39 3.67
N VAL A 95 -9.51 -18.08 2.42
CA VAL A 95 -8.52 -17.79 1.39
C VAL A 95 -8.75 -16.38 0.86
N LEU A 96 -7.66 -15.65 0.63
CA LEU A 96 -7.70 -14.33 0.00
C LEU A 96 -7.68 -14.53 -1.51
N VAL A 97 -8.77 -14.13 -2.16
CA VAL A 97 -8.88 -14.16 -3.62
C VAL A 97 -8.90 -12.73 -4.11
N CYS A 98 -7.96 -12.40 -5.00
CA CYS A 98 -7.97 -11.14 -5.74
C CYS A 98 -9.15 -11.18 -6.73
N ILE A 99 -10.00 -10.16 -6.70
CA ILE A 99 -11.27 -10.14 -7.44
C ILE A 99 -11.15 -9.28 -8.71
N GLY A 100 -10.16 -8.39 -8.76
CA GLY A 100 -9.97 -7.51 -9.91
C GLY A 100 -8.65 -6.77 -9.83
N LYS A 101 -7.80 -6.98 -10.84
CA LYS A 101 -6.76 -6.03 -11.23
C LYS A 101 -7.40 -5.15 -12.29
N LYS A 102 -7.81 -3.94 -11.92
CA LYS A 102 -8.04 -2.91 -12.94
C LYS A 102 -6.73 -2.16 -13.00
N ASP A 103 -6.05 -2.33 -14.13
CA ASP A 103 -4.81 -1.66 -14.43
C ASP A 103 -5.12 -0.66 -15.54
N ILE A 104 -5.14 0.62 -15.21
CA ILE A 104 -5.34 1.71 -16.16
C ILE A 104 -3.99 2.16 -16.75
N VAL A 105 -2.87 1.71 -16.19
CA VAL A 105 -1.51 2.10 -16.59
C VAL A 105 -0.71 0.85 -16.97
N ASP A 106 -0.55 0.61 -18.28
CA ASP A 106 0.23 -0.52 -18.82
C ASP A 106 1.71 -0.54 -18.38
#